data_AF-A0A9E4LB95-F1
#
_entry.id   AF-A0A9E4LB95-F1
#
_cell.length_a   1.000
_cell.length_b   1.000
_cell.length_c   1.000
_cell.angle_alpha   90.00
_cell.angle_beta   90.00
_cell.angle_gamma   90.00
#
_symmetry.space_group_name_H-M   'P 1'
#
loop_
_entity.id
_entity.type
_entity.pdbx_description
1 polymer ?
#
loop_
_entity_poly.entity_id
_entity_poly.type
_entity_poly.pdbx_seq_one_letter_code
_entity_poly.pdbx_strand_id
1 'polypeptide(L)'
;MLSLLTLEEMQQQREALAGDWQRPAWHFLPPSCWMNDPNGLLQWGGQYHLFYQHYPWKAVHRDMHWGHAVSEDLIHWRDLPVAFAPVPGSYDESGVFTGCAVDYDGVPTV
;
A
#
# COMPACT_ATOMS: atom_id res chain seq x y z
N MET A 1 -8.78 -5.11 18.69
CA MET A 1 -8.41 -4.42 17.44
C MET A 1 -6.89 -4.49 17.35
N LEU A 2 -6.32 -5.08 16.30
CA LEU A 2 -4.87 -5.01 16.09
C LEU A 2 -4.54 -3.55 15.77
N SER A 3 -3.54 -2.97 16.43
CA SER A 3 -3.03 -1.66 16.02
C SER A 3 -2.39 -1.81 14.64
N LEU A 4 -2.55 -0.79 13.79
CA LEU A 4 -1.84 -0.69 12.52
C LEU A 4 -0.34 -0.80 12.79
N LEU A 5 0.36 -1.60 11.97
CA LEU A 5 1.82 -1.61 11.97
C LEU A 5 2.31 -0.24 11.50
N THR A 6 3.33 0.26 12.18
CA THR A 6 4.07 1.44 11.74
C THR A 6 4.82 1.14 10.44
N LEU A 7 5.15 2.19 9.68
CA LEU A 7 5.96 2.03 8.48
C LEU A 7 7.32 1.37 8.79
N GLU A 8 7.92 1.73 9.92
CA GLU A 8 9.19 1.17 10.36
C GLU A 8 9.09 -0.34 10.63
N GLU A 9 8.05 -0.78 11.36
CA GLU A 9 7.81 -2.22 11.60
C GLU A 9 7.61 -3.00 10.29
N MET A 10 6.91 -2.41 9.32
CA MET A 10 6.74 -3.05 8.01
C MET A 10 8.08 -3.12 7.24
N GLN A 11 8.89 -2.06 7.27
CA GLN A 11 10.19 -2.03 6.60
C GLN A 11 11.18 -3.04 7.21
N GLN A 12 11.18 -3.21 8.53
CA GLN A 12 11.97 -4.24 9.21
C GLN A 12 11.64 -5.65 8.72
N GLN A 13 10.37 -5.93 8.37
CA GLN A 13 10.02 -7.21 7.75
C GLN A 13 10.59 -7.38 6.34
N ARG A 14 10.62 -6.31 5.53
CA ARG A 14 11.27 -6.33 4.21
C ARG A 14 12.76 -6.63 4.35
N GLU A 15 13.44 -5.97 5.29
CA GLU A 15 14.86 -6.16 5.54
C GLU A 15 15.19 -7.59 5.99
N ALA A 16 14.36 -8.17 6.86
CA ALA A 16 14.50 -9.56 7.30
C ALA A 16 14.41 -10.57 6.14
N LEU A 17 13.77 -10.20 5.03
CA LEU A 17 13.60 -11.02 3.82
C LEU A 17 14.57 -10.66 2.69
N ALA A 18 15.52 -9.73 2.90
CA ALA A 18 16.41 -9.25 1.84
C ALA A 18 17.34 -10.34 1.25
N GLY A 19 17.56 -11.44 1.98
CA GLY A 19 18.36 -12.58 1.53
C GLY A 19 17.56 -13.67 0.78
N ASP A 20 16.25 -13.51 0.61
CA ASP A 20 15.42 -14.51 -0.07
C ASP A 20 15.61 -14.44 -1.59
N TRP A 21 16.19 -15.49 -2.17
CA TRP A 21 16.45 -15.60 -3.61
C TRP A 21 15.17 -15.71 -4.46
N GLN A 22 14.03 -16.05 -3.84
CA GLN A 22 12.74 -16.11 -4.53
C GLN A 22 12.01 -14.76 -4.54
N ARG A 23 12.49 -13.78 -3.77
CA ARG A 23 11.86 -12.47 -3.66
C ARG A 23 12.26 -11.58 -4.84
N PRO A 24 11.30 -11.03 -5.61
CA PRO A 24 11.62 -10.10 -6.70
C PRO A 24 12.45 -8.90 -6.22
N ALA A 25 13.53 -8.59 -6.94
CA ALA A 25 14.45 -7.49 -6.60
C ALA A 25 14.21 -6.19 -7.40
N TRP A 26 13.49 -6.28 -8.52
CA TRP A 26 13.36 -5.19 -9.51
C TRP A 26 11.91 -4.74 -9.77
N HIS A 27 10.96 -5.28 -9.02
CA HIS A 27 9.55 -4.93 -9.12
C HIS A 27 9.05 -4.45 -7.75
N PHE A 28 8.02 -3.62 -7.75
CA PHE A 28 7.39 -3.17 -6.51
C PHE A 28 6.89 -4.37 -5.70
N LEU A 29 7.17 -4.36 -4.40
CA LEU A 29 6.69 -5.31 -3.41
C LEU A 29 6.30 -4.53 -2.16
N PRO A 30 5.29 -4.97 -1.39
CA PRO A 30 4.91 -4.27 -0.18
C PRO A 30 6.05 -4.40 0.85
N PRO A 31 6.14 -3.48 1.82
CA PRO A 31 7.13 -3.58 2.89
C PRO A 31 6.90 -4.84 3.75
N SER A 32 5.65 -5.30 3.86
CA SER A 32 5.28 -6.48 4.62
C SER A 32 4.28 -7.36 3.87
N CYS A 33 4.28 -8.65 4.19
CA CYS A 33 3.15 -9.56 3.99
C CYS A 33 2.39 -9.47 2.64
N TRP A 34 1.06 -9.29 2.67
CA TRP A 34 0.16 -9.49 1.53
C TRP A 34 -0.05 -8.21 0.73
N MET A 35 0.06 -8.28 -0.59
CA MET A 35 -0.52 -7.31 -1.52
C MET A 35 -1.28 -8.02 -2.63
N ASN A 36 -2.23 -7.31 -3.25
CA ASN A 36 -2.78 -7.72 -4.54
C ASN A 36 -3.00 -6.53 -5.48
N ASP A 37 -4.24 -6.12 -5.74
CA ASP A 37 -4.61 -5.20 -6.80
C ASP A 37 -3.86 -3.86 -6.66
N PRO A 38 -3.37 -3.27 -7.77
CA PRO A 38 -2.96 -1.87 -7.77
C PRO A 38 -4.21 -0.97 -7.76
N ASN A 39 -4.12 0.12 -7.01
CA ASN A 39 -5.21 1.06 -6.77
C ASN A 39 -4.74 2.49 -7.05
N GLY A 40 -5.68 3.35 -7.43
CA GLY A 40 -5.50 4.81 -7.34
C GLY A 40 -4.24 5.40 -7.98
N LEU A 41 -3.70 4.80 -9.05
CA LEU A 41 -2.46 5.25 -9.67
C LEU A 41 -2.66 6.67 -10.25
N LEU A 42 -1.85 7.63 -9.80
CA LEU A 42 -2.01 9.06 -10.08
C LEU A 42 -0.65 9.75 -10.10
N GLN A 43 -0.40 10.65 -11.06
CA GLN A 43 0.68 11.64 -10.91
C GLN A 43 0.10 12.88 -10.23
N TRP A 44 0.64 13.24 -9.08
CA TRP A 44 0.24 14.43 -8.34
C TRP A 44 1.45 15.11 -7.71
N GLY A 45 1.51 16.45 -7.78
CA GLY A 45 2.58 17.21 -7.13
C GLY A 45 4.00 16.85 -7.58
N GLY A 46 4.17 16.34 -8.81
CA GLY A 46 5.46 15.91 -9.35
C GLY A 46 5.91 14.50 -8.93
N GLN A 47 5.06 13.73 -8.24
CA GLN A 47 5.33 12.33 -7.89
C GLN A 47 4.25 11.42 -8.46
N TYR A 48 4.63 10.20 -8.80
CA TYR A 48 3.70 9.11 -9.06
C TYR A 48 3.30 8.47 -7.74
N HIS A 49 2.02 8.35 -7.50
CA HIS A 49 1.43 7.70 -6.34
C HIS A 49 0.91 6.33 -6.77
N LEU A 50 1.33 5.28 -6.06
CA LEU A 50 0.82 3.93 -6.18
C LEU A 50 0.13 3.56 -4.88
N PHE A 51 -1.17 3.30 -4.95
CA PHE A 51 -1.89 2.59 -3.90
C PHE A 51 -2.04 1.12 -4.31
N TYR A 52 -2.28 0.26 -3.33
CA TYR A 52 -2.48 -1.16 -3.58
C TYR A 52 -3.24 -1.80 -2.43
N GLN A 53 -4.04 -2.82 -2.70
CA GLN A 53 -4.65 -3.62 -1.65
C GLN A 53 -3.59 -4.33 -0.83
N HIS A 54 -3.72 -4.26 0.50
CA HIS A 54 -2.67 -4.64 1.42
C HIS A 54 -3.22 -5.24 2.73
N TYR A 55 -2.59 -6.30 3.21
CA TYR A 55 -2.77 -6.80 4.58
C TYR A 55 -1.40 -6.99 5.25
N PRO A 56 -0.99 -6.06 6.14
CA PRO A 56 0.41 -5.96 6.58
C PRO A 56 0.86 -7.01 7.59
N TRP A 57 -0.07 -7.76 8.21
CA TRP A 57 0.27 -8.67 9.31
C TRP A 57 0.61 -10.10 8.86
N LYS A 58 -0.01 -10.61 7.78
CA LYS A 58 0.20 -11.99 7.32
C LYS A 58 0.00 -12.12 5.82
N ALA A 59 0.58 -13.15 5.20
CA ALA A 59 0.35 -13.48 3.80
C ALA A 59 -1.01 -14.19 3.57
N VAL A 60 -2.11 -13.52 3.94
CA VAL A 60 -3.49 -14.00 3.71
C VAL A 60 -4.39 -12.84 3.27
N HIS A 61 -5.38 -13.15 2.43
CA HIS A 61 -6.40 -12.19 2.06
C HIS A 61 -7.40 -11.97 3.22
N ARG A 62 -7.29 -10.83 3.91
CA ARG A 62 -8.13 -10.47 5.06
C ARG A 62 -8.18 -8.94 5.22
N ASP A 63 -9.35 -8.39 5.52
CA ASP A 63 -9.57 -7.00 5.96
C ASP A 63 -8.68 -5.99 5.21
N MET A 64 -8.92 -5.83 3.91
CA MET A 64 -8.02 -5.09 3.00
C MET A 64 -7.84 -3.63 3.43
N HIS A 65 -6.58 -3.20 3.43
CA HIS A 65 -6.15 -1.81 3.57
C HIS A 65 -5.65 -1.31 2.21
N TRP A 66 -5.44 -0.01 2.06
CA TRP A 66 -4.64 0.53 0.96
C TRP A 66 -3.24 0.86 1.47
N GLY A 67 -2.24 0.12 1.00
CA GLY A 67 -0.85 0.53 1.10
C GLY A 67 -0.57 1.70 0.15
N HIS A 68 0.52 2.43 0.40
CA HIS A 68 0.88 3.62 -0.39
C HIS A 68 2.38 3.69 -0.58
N ALA A 69 2.79 3.93 -1.82
CA ALA A 69 4.16 4.27 -2.18
C ALA A 69 4.18 5.41 -3.19
N VAL A 70 5.30 6.12 -3.24
CA VAL A 70 5.54 7.19 -4.22
C VAL A 70 6.84 6.98 -4.98
N SER A 71 6.90 7.49 -6.20
CA SER A 71 8.07 7.43 -7.06
C SER A 71 8.20 8.69 -7.91
N GLU A 72 9.43 9.09 -8.24
CA GLU A 72 9.70 10.16 -9.20
C GLU A 72 9.87 9.63 -10.64
N ASP A 73 10.13 8.33 -10.81
CA ASP A 73 10.56 7.73 -12.08
C ASP A 73 9.86 6.39 -12.44
N LEU A 74 8.87 5.96 -11.65
CA LEU A 74 8.14 4.69 -11.77
C LEU A 74 8.98 3.43 -11.56
N ILE A 75 10.25 3.57 -11.16
CA ILE A 75 11.19 2.47 -10.96
C ILE A 75 11.57 2.38 -9.48
N HIS A 76 11.98 3.50 -8.89
CA HIS A 76 12.40 3.58 -7.50
C HIS A 76 11.24 4.07 -6.64
N TRP A 77 10.81 3.23 -5.70
CA TRP A 77 9.64 3.48 -4.87
C TRP A 77 10.04 3.72 -3.42
N ARG A 78 9.44 4.75 -2.83
CA ARG A 78 9.51 5.05 -1.40
C ARG A 78 8.17 4.72 -0.77
N ASP A 79 8.19 3.81 0.21
CA ASP A 79 6.99 3.46 0.97
C ASP A 79 6.50 4.64 1.81
N LEU A 80 5.19 4.70 2.00
CA LEU A 80 4.50 5.61 2.90
C LEU A 80 3.65 4.79 3.89
N PRO A 81 3.17 5.41 4.99
CA PRO A 81 2.21 4.76 5.88
C PRO A 81 0.97 4.27 5.12
N VAL A 82 0.27 3.29 5.69
CA VAL A 82 -1.03 2.82 5.18
C VAL A 82 -1.96 4.03 5.01
N ALA A 83 -2.55 4.16 3.81
CA ALA A 83 -3.39 5.30 3.45
C ALA A 83 -4.83 5.13 3.96
N PHE A 84 -5.43 3.96 3.76
CA PHE A 84 -6.79 3.65 4.19
C PHE A 84 -6.85 2.32 4.93
N ALA A 85 -7.62 2.29 6.00
CA ALA A 85 -7.85 1.11 6.83
C ALA A 85 -9.35 0.92 7.05
N PRO A 86 -9.84 -0.32 7.16
CA PRO A 86 -11.23 -0.59 7.51
C PRO A 86 -11.61 0.10 8.83
N VAL A 87 -12.75 0.80 8.83
CA VAL A 87 -13.24 1.51 10.03
C VAL A 87 -14.43 0.74 10.61
N PRO A 88 -14.40 0.30 11.89
CA PRO A 88 -15.52 -0.43 12.48
C PRO A 88 -16.83 0.37 12.43
N GLY A 89 -17.93 -0.26 11.97
CA GLY A 89 -19.24 0.37 11.83
C GLY A 89 -19.38 1.34 10.65
N SER A 90 -18.38 1.44 9.77
CA SER A 90 -18.48 2.16 8.50
C SER A 90 -19.00 1.22 7.39
N TYR A 91 -19.16 1.77 6.17
CA TYR A 91 -19.45 0.99 4.97
C TYR A 91 -18.26 0.13 4.49
N ASP A 92 -17.03 0.41 4.95
CA ASP A 92 -15.80 -0.28 4.56
C ASP A 92 -15.22 -1.17 5.67
N GLU A 93 -16.00 -1.46 6.72
CA GLU A 93 -15.55 -2.21 7.89
C GLU A 93 -15.00 -3.62 7.59
N SER A 94 -15.42 -4.21 6.47
CA SER A 94 -14.97 -5.53 5.99
C SER A 94 -13.75 -5.47 5.04
N GLY A 95 -13.27 -4.27 4.72
CA GLY A 95 -12.18 -4.06 3.77
C GLY A 95 -12.37 -2.80 2.93
N VAL A 96 -11.28 -2.06 2.72
CA VAL A 96 -11.21 -0.98 1.73
C VAL A 96 -10.83 -1.62 0.38
N PHE A 97 -11.84 -1.89 -0.44
CA PHE A 97 -11.68 -2.64 -1.68
C PHE A 97 -11.09 -1.80 -2.84
N THR A 98 -10.96 -2.40 -4.02
CA THR A 98 -10.35 -1.78 -5.20
C THR A 98 -11.02 -0.47 -5.62
N GLY A 99 -10.22 0.51 -6.01
CA GLY A 99 -10.69 1.84 -6.42
C GLY A 99 -9.70 2.59 -7.31
N CYS A 100 -10.16 3.72 -7.86
CA CYS A 100 -9.38 4.59 -8.74
C CYS A 100 -9.08 5.93 -8.06
N ALA A 101 -8.18 6.71 -8.64
CA ALA A 101 -7.88 8.06 -8.20
C ALA A 101 -8.10 9.01 -9.38
N VAL A 102 -8.64 10.18 -9.09
CA VAL A 102 -8.85 11.26 -10.06
C VAL A 102 -8.37 12.58 -9.49
N ASP A 103 -7.92 13.47 -10.36
CA ASP A 103 -7.80 14.88 -10.02
C ASP A 103 -9.17 15.53 -10.23
N TYR A 104 -9.83 15.93 -9.13
CA TYR A 104 -11.10 16.63 -9.14
C TYR A 104 -10.87 18.11 -8.83
N ASP A 105 -10.80 18.94 -9.88
CA ASP A 105 -10.59 20.39 -9.78
C ASP A 105 -9.37 20.80 -8.93
N GLY A 106 -8.25 20.08 -9.08
CA GLY A 106 -7.02 20.33 -8.33
C GLY A 106 -6.99 19.64 -6.97
N VAL A 107 -7.86 18.66 -6.74
CA VAL A 107 -7.94 17.88 -5.50
C VAL A 107 -7.84 16.38 -5.82
N PRO A 108 -6.78 15.69 -5.38
CA PRO A 108 -6.69 14.24 -5.46
C PRO A 108 -7.85 13.58 -4.71
N THR A 109 -8.63 12.80 -5.44
CA THR A 109 -9.84 12.16 -4.92
C THR A 109 -9.79 10.67 -5.25
N VAL A 110 -10.16 9.84 -4.26
CA VAL A 110 -10.26 8.37 -4.35
C VAL A 110 -11.63 7.91 -3.85
#